data_AF-A0A2V6JNP6-F1
#
_entry.id   AF-A0A2V6JNP6-F1
#
_cell.length_a   1.000
_cell.length_b   1.000
_cell.length_c   1.000
_cell.angle_alpha   90.00
_cell.angle_beta   90.00
_cell.angle_gamma   90.00
#
_symmetry.space_group_name_H-M   'P 1'
#
loop_
_entity.id
_entity.type
_entity.pdbx_description
1 polymer ?
#
loop_
_entity_poly.entity_id
_entity_poly.type
_entity_poly.pdbx_seq_one_letter_code
_entity_poly.pdbx_strand_id
1 'polypeptide(L)'
;MGVLKVRPLSKLVTMRLPSPQRAQSALNLQVAFEVLRIQPVAGALGTIRVVPSQQQRPTMTGMPSFAVAGLQLVPNSETAPVQLTPSPQGRAAVFITVPFQISTLEFSPSLEIASVILNSNSKQVIVQLPGAGPGPAEGAPMFEIANLELNEGGEIVMMQLNLLGGPKRA
;
A
#
# COMPACT_ATOMS: atom_id res chain seq x y z
N MET A 1 -0.70 17.13 12.88
CA MET A 1 -0.09 16.08 12.04
C MET A 1 -1.21 15.26 11.42
N GLY A 2 -1.24 15.12 10.08
CA GLY A 2 -2.31 14.37 9.41
C GLY A 2 -2.11 12.86 9.55
N VAL A 3 -3.16 12.15 9.98
CA VAL A 3 -3.18 10.69 10.13
C VAL A 3 -4.04 10.10 9.03
N LEU A 4 -3.49 9.16 8.27
CA LEU A 4 -4.21 8.42 7.23
C LEU A 4 -4.49 7.00 7.75
N LYS A 5 -5.77 6.64 7.89
CA LYS A 5 -6.19 5.28 8.24
C LYS A 5 -6.72 4.58 7.00
N VAL A 6 -6.16 3.43 6.67
CA VAL A 6 -6.49 2.67 5.46
C VAL A 6 -6.73 1.20 5.80
N ARG A 7 -7.57 0.57 4.99
CA ARG A 7 -7.80 -0.88 5.01
C ARG A 7 -7.65 -1.43 3.60
N PRO A 8 -7.10 -2.63 3.42
CA PRO A 8 -7.02 -3.25 2.09
C PRO A 8 -8.41 -3.47 1.50
N LEU A 9 -8.52 -3.28 0.17
CA LEU A 9 -9.72 -3.64 -0.59
C LEU A 9 -9.70 -5.11 -1.07
N SER A 10 -8.52 -5.73 -1.06
CA SER A 10 -8.27 -7.08 -1.55
C SER A 10 -6.94 -7.60 -0.98
N LYS A 11 -6.77 -8.92 -0.97
CA LYS A 11 -5.50 -9.62 -0.69
C LYS A 11 -4.53 -9.61 -1.88
N LEU A 12 -4.98 -9.15 -3.06
CA LEU A 12 -4.20 -9.15 -4.28
C LEU A 12 -3.21 -7.98 -4.30
N VAL A 13 -1.93 -8.32 -4.43
CA VAL A 13 -0.80 -7.40 -4.56
C VAL A 13 -0.07 -7.64 -5.87
N THR A 14 0.76 -6.69 -6.26
CA THR A 14 1.63 -6.79 -7.43
C THR A 14 3.04 -6.51 -6.96
N MET A 15 4.00 -7.32 -7.38
CA MET A 15 5.40 -7.03 -7.14
C MET A 15 5.96 -6.22 -8.31
N ARG A 16 6.71 -5.17 -7.99
CA ARG A 16 7.48 -4.38 -8.96
C ARG A 16 8.95 -4.68 -8.75
N LEU A 17 9.55 -5.40 -9.69
CA LEU A 17 10.99 -5.65 -9.69
C LEU A 17 11.67 -4.50 -10.44
N PRO A 18 12.68 -3.83 -9.85
CA PRO A 18 13.47 -2.85 -10.57
C PRO A 18 14.20 -3.56 -11.72
N SER A 19 13.87 -3.21 -12.97
CA SER A 19 14.57 -3.78 -14.13
C SER A 19 15.95 -3.11 -14.29
N PRO A 20 17.04 -3.89 -14.42
CA PRO A 20 18.38 -3.34 -14.58
C PRO A 20 18.65 -2.75 -15.99
N GLN A 21 17.73 -2.89 -16.94
CA GLN A 21 17.91 -2.42 -18.32
C GLN A 21 16.77 -1.48 -18.74
N ARG A 22 17.12 -0.23 -19.02
CA ARG A 22 16.24 0.82 -19.60
C ARG A 22 15.79 0.54 -21.04
N ALA A 23 16.12 -0.62 -21.62
CA ALA A 23 15.86 -0.91 -23.02
C ALA A 23 15.55 -2.39 -23.20
N GLN A 24 14.32 -2.78 -22.87
CA GLN A 24 13.60 -3.89 -23.46
C GLN A 24 12.16 -3.69 -23.01
N SER A 25 11.22 -3.77 -23.96
CA SER A 25 9.78 -3.66 -23.78
C SER A 25 9.41 -4.05 -22.36
N ALA A 26 8.82 -3.14 -21.58
CA ALA A 26 8.39 -3.43 -20.24
C ALA A 26 7.57 -4.72 -20.31
N LEU A 27 8.22 -5.85 -20.00
CA LEU A 27 7.52 -7.10 -19.80
C LEU A 27 6.71 -6.73 -18.57
N ASN A 28 5.45 -6.38 -18.79
CA ASN A 28 4.46 -6.13 -17.77
C ASN A 28 4.19 -7.49 -17.11
N LEU A 29 5.23 -8.06 -16.49
CA LEU A 29 5.16 -9.12 -15.49
C LEU A 29 4.59 -8.49 -14.22
N GLN A 30 3.44 -7.83 -14.35
CA GLN A 30 2.56 -7.55 -13.24
C GLN A 30 1.90 -8.87 -12.90
N VAL A 31 2.69 -9.80 -12.38
CA VAL A 31 2.16 -11.01 -11.78
C VAL A 31 1.44 -10.57 -10.51
N ALA A 32 0.16 -10.89 -10.44
CA ALA A 32 -0.61 -10.69 -9.23
C ALA A 32 -0.27 -11.81 -8.24
N PHE A 33 -0.19 -11.44 -6.98
CA PHE A 33 0.03 -12.37 -5.89
C PHE A 33 -1.07 -12.18 -4.86
N GLU A 34 -1.50 -13.27 -4.23
CA GLU A 34 -2.37 -13.21 -3.08
C GLU A 34 -1.54 -13.28 -1.80
N VAL A 35 -1.78 -12.36 -0.87
CA VAL A 35 -1.16 -12.39 0.45
C VAL A 35 -1.80 -13.49 1.28
N LEU A 36 -0.99 -14.48 1.68
CA LEU A 36 -1.43 -15.54 2.58
C LEU A 36 -1.34 -15.15 4.05
N ARG A 37 -0.22 -14.53 4.44
CA ARG A 37 0.05 -14.19 5.84
C ARG A 37 1.10 -13.11 5.97
N ILE A 38 0.91 -12.19 6.92
CA ILE A 38 1.86 -11.18 7.35
C ILE A 38 2.26 -11.46 8.80
N GLN A 39 3.56 -11.37 9.08
CA GLN A 39 4.15 -11.51 10.40
C GLN A 39 4.97 -10.24 10.68
N PRO A 40 4.40 -9.29 11.44
CA PRO A 40 4.99 -7.97 11.61
C PRO A 40 6.23 -8.05 12.50
N VAL A 41 7.20 -7.17 12.23
CA VAL A 41 8.42 -7.06 13.03
C VAL A 41 8.70 -5.59 13.32
N ALA A 42 8.90 -5.25 14.59
CA ALA A 42 9.26 -3.90 15.04
C ALA A 42 8.38 -2.75 14.47
N GLY A 43 7.11 -3.01 14.14
CA GLY A 43 6.16 -2.03 13.57
C GLY A 43 6.20 -1.88 12.05
N ALA A 44 6.99 -2.69 11.34
CA ALA A 44 6.92 -2.86 9.88
C ALA A 44 6.08 -4.10 9.51
N LEU A 45 5.86 -4.32 8.21
CA LEU A 45 5.14 -5.52 7.74
C LEU A 45 5.89 -6.83 8.04
N GLY A 46 7.21 -6.79 8.19
CA GLY A 46 8.02 -7.97 8.52
C GLY A 46 7.97 -9.02 7.41
N THR A 47 7.70 -10.28 7.77
CA THR A 47 7.66 -11.38 6.82
C THR A 47 6.28 -11.50 6.18
N ILE A 48 6.24 -11.51 4.86
CA ILE A 48 5.02 -11.58 4.05
C ILE A 48 5.13 -12.83 3.17
N ARG A 49 4.17 -13.76 3.31
CA ARG A 49 4.06 -14.91 2.41
C ARG A 49 2.99 -14.63 1.37
N VAL A 50 3.35 -14.80 0.10
CA VAL A 50 2.45 -14.59 -1.03
C VAL A 50 2.47 -15.80 -1.96
N VAL A 51 1.38 -16.01 -2.70
CA VAL A 51 1.27 -17.04 -3.75
C VAL A 51 0.87 -16.41 -5.07
N PRO A 52 1.33 -16.91 -6.22
CA PRO A 52 0.85 -16.41 -7.51
C PRO A 52 -0.68 -16.52 -7.61
N SER A 53 -1.30 -15.52 -8.21
CA SER A 53 -2.75 -15.47 -8.38
C SER A 53 -3.11 -15.12 -9.81
N GLN A 54 -4.06 -15.86 -10.38
CA GLN A 54 -4.65 -15.58 -11.69
C GLN A 54 -5.84 -14.61 -11.59
N GLN A 55 -6.20 -14.20 -10.38
CA GLN A 55 -7.29 -13.24 -10.17
C GLN A 55 -6.86 -11.87 -10.70
N GLN A 56 -7.76 -11.25 -11.48
CA GLN A 56 -7.56 -9.86 -11.87
C GLN A 56 -7.68 -8.97 -10.64
N ARG A 57 -6.69 -8.10 -10.43
CA ARG A 57 -6.77 -7.06 -9.41
C ARG A 57 -8.05 -6.26 -9.63
N PRO A 58 -8.78 -5.86 -8.57
CA PRO A 58 -9.85 -4.89 -8.69
C PRO A 58 -9.37 -3.65 -9.46
N THR A 59 -10.02 -3.36 -10.59
CA THR A 59 -9.72 -2.15 -11.37
C THR A 59 -10.10 -0.94 -10.51
N MET A 60 -9.09 -0.18 -10.12
CA MET A 60 -9.31 1.07 -9.39
C MET A 60 -9.72 2.16 -10.39
N THR A 61 -10.99 2.20 -10.75
CA THR A 61 -11.64 3.34 -11.39
C THR A 61 -11.79 4.45 -10.36
N GLY A 62 -10.69 5.15 -10.08
CA GLY A 62 -10.67 6.29 -9.17
C GLY A 62 -10.34 7.57 -9.92
N MET A 63 -11.11 8.62 -9.66
CA MET A 63 -10.64 9.98 -9.92
C MET A 63 -9.48 10.29 -8.97
N PRO A 64 -8.50 11.14 -9.34
CA PRO A 64 -7.45 11.61 -8.43
C PRO A 64 -7.99 12.49 -7.29
N SER A 65 -9.31 12.57 -7.14
CA SER A 65 -10.05 13.33 -6.14
C SER A 65 -11.20 12.48 -5.57
N PHE A 66 -11.59 12.75 -4.33
CA PHE A 66 -12.79 12.20 -3.71
C PHE A 66 -13.73 13.34 -3.32
N ALA A 67 -15.03 13.13 -3.49
CA ALA A 67 -16.03 14.09 -3.03
C ALA A 67 -16.14 14.02 -1.50
N VAL A 68 -16.14 15.17 -0.82
CA VAL A 68 -16.30 15.27 0.63
C VAL A 68 -17.79 15.49 0.92
N ALA A 69 -18.43 14.57 1.65
CA ALA A 69 -19.85 14.70 1.98
C ALA A 69 -20.11 15.71 3.11
N GLY A 70 -19.09 16.01 3.92
CA GLY A 70 -19.20 16.98 5.00
C GLY A 70 -17.84 17.39 5.57
N LEU A 71 -17.76 18.65 5.98
CA LEU A 71 -16.66 19.25 6.73
C LEU A 71 -17.16 19.47 8.16
N GLN A 72 -16.57 18.79 9.14
CA GLN A 72 -16.87 19.03 10.55
C GLN A 72 -15.65 19.63 11.24
N LEU A 73 -15.80 20.85 11.74
CA LEU A 73 -14.80 21.49 12.59
C LEU A 73 -15.03 21.00 14.02
N VAL A 74 -14.13 20.17 14.54
CA VAL A 74 -14.20 19.69 15.93
C VAL A 74 -13.47 20.72 16.80
N PRO A 75 -14.15 21.57 17.57
CA PRO A 75 -13.47 22.58 18.36
C PRO A 75 -12.84 21.88 19.58
N ASN A 76 -11.53 21.73 19.57
CA ASN A 76 -10.79 21.53 20.80
C ASN A 76 -9.52 22.40 20.73
N SER A 77 -9.35 23.22 21.76
CA SER A 77 -8.49 24.40 21.83
C SER A 77 -7.06 24.16 21.34
N GLU A 78 -6.52 25.15 20.60
CA GLU A 78 -5.23 25.19 19.91
C GLU A 78 -5.08 24.26 18.68
N THR A 79 -5.33 24.81 17.49
CA THR A 79 -5.10 24.19 16.17
C THR A 79 -5.83 22.85 15.96
N ALA A 80 -7.16 22.90 15.92
CA ALA A 80 -8.00 21.72 15.72
C ALA A 80 -7.83 21.11 14.30
N PRO A 81 -7.66 19.79 14.17
CA PRO A 81 -7.60 19.12 12.87
C PRO A 81 -8.99 19.12 12.19
N VAL A 82 -9.03 19.49 10.91
CA VAL A 82 -10.23 19.34 10.07
C VAL A 82 -10.39 17.86 9.70
N GLN A 83 -11.52 17.25 10.05
CA GLN A 83 -11.85 15.90 9.60
C GLN A 83 -12.66 15.97 8.30
N LEU A 84 -12.12 15.40 7.23
CA LEU A 84 -12.81 15.22 5.96
C LEU A 84 -13.44 13.84 5.92
N THR A 85 -14.77 13.78 5.81
CA THR A 85 -15.46 12.51 5.58
C THR A 85 -15.75 12.35 4.08
N PRO A 86 -15.13 11.38 3.39
CA PRO A 86 -15.42 11.12 1.98
C PRO A 86 -16.88 10.69 1.81
N SER A 87 -17.49 11.05 0.68
CA SER A 87 -18.87 10.69 0.39
C SER A 87 -19.04 9.19 0.13
N PRO A 88 -20.22 8.61 0.42
CA PRO A 88 -20.48 7.19 0.17
C PRO A 88 -20.36 6.79 -1.32
N GLN A 89 -20.51 7.76 -2.22
CA GLN A 89 -20.49 7.57 -3.68
C GLN A 89 -19.07 7.49 -4.26
N GLY A 90 -18.04 7.90 -3.51
CA GLY A 90 -16.64 7.83 -3.93
C GLY A 90 -15.81 7.10 -2.89
N ARG A 91 -15.53 5.81 -3.09
CA ARG A 91 -14.54 5.10 -2.27
C ARG A 91 -13.17 5.75 -2.50
N ALA A 92 -12.76 6.62 -1.60
CA ALA A 92 -11.41 7.13 -1.56
C ALA A 92 -10.47 5.95 -1.36
N ALA A 93 -9.65 5.67 -2.36
CA ALA A 93 -8.76 4.53 -2.35
C ALA A 93 -7.37 5.00 -2.74
N VAL A 94 -6.36 4.27 -2.27
CA VAL A 94 -4.95 4.62 -2.47
C VAL A 94 -4.15 3.37 -2.79
N PHE A 95 -3.04 3.54 -3.50
CA PHE A 95 -2.02 2.52 -3.64
C PHE A 95 -0.97 2.71 -2.55
N ILE A 96 -0.67 1.65 -1.82
CA ILE A 96 0.41 1.61 -0.84
C ILE A 96 1.51 0.75 -1.42
N THR A 97 2.68 1.34 -1.63
CA THR A 97 3.88 0.63 -2.07
C THR A 97 4.83 0.50 -0.90
N VAL A 98 5.27 -0.73 -0.64
CA VAL A 98 6.18 -1.05 0.47
C VAL A 98 7.45 -1.66 -0.10
N PRO A 99 8.65 -1.20 0.30
CA PRO A 99 9.89 -1.84 -0.09
C PRO A 99 10.01 -3.22 0.57
N PHE A 100 10.53 -4.18 -0.18
CA PHE A 100 10.75 -5.55 0.30
C PHE A 100 12.02 -6.14 -0.29
N GLN A 101 12.49 -7.21 0.36
CA GLN A 101 13.51 -8.11 -0.15
C GLN A 101 12.88 -9.50 -0.33
N ILE A 102 13.21 -10.19 -1.42
CA ILE A 102 12.80 -11.58 -1.58
C ILE A 102 13.70 -12.42 -0.67
N SER A 103 13.10 -13.12 0.29
CA SER A 103 13.79 -13.99 1.23
C SER A 103 13.87 -15.43 0.71
N THR A 104 12.76 -15.95 0.20
CA THR A 104 12.67 -17.35 -0.22
C THR A 104 11.69 -17.49 -1.39
N LEU A 105 12.05 -18.35 -2.33
CA LEU A 105 11.17 -18.81 -3.41
C LEU A 105 10.91 -20.30 -3.19
N GLU A 106 9.64 -20.67 -3.08
CA GLU A 106 9.22 -22.06 -2.98
C GLU A 106 8.72 -22.53 -4.35
N PHE A 107 9.26 -23.64 -4.83
CA PHE A 107 8.86 -24.24 -6.11
C PHE A 107 7.97 -25.46 -5.86
N SER A 108 7.00 -25.65 -6.75
CA SER A 108 6.24 -26.88 -6.86
C SER A 108 7.09 -28.00 -7.49
N PRO A 109 6.64 -29.27 -7.42
CA PRO A 109 7.32 -30.37 -8.12
C PRO A 109 7.45 -30.17 -9.64
N SER A 110 6.59 -29.36 -10.26
CA SER A 110 6.67 -28.96 -11.68
C SER A 110 7.63 -27.80 -11.94
N LEU A 111 8.39 -27.35 -10.93
CA LEU A 111 9.32 -26.21 -10.99
C LEU A 111 8.63 -24.86 -11.27
N GLU A 112 7.34 -24.75 -10.98
CA GLU A 112 6.62 -23.47 -10.98
C GLU A 112 6.71 -22.81 -9.59
N ILE A 113 6.66 -21.48 -9.52
CA ILE A 113 6.65 -20.75 -8.24
C ILE A 113 5.35 -21.11 -7.50
N ALA A 114 5.48 -21.80 -6.36
CA ALA A 114 4.37 -22.13 -5.48
C ALA A 114 4.11 -21.00 -4.47
N SER A 115 5.16 -20.43 -3.88
CA SER A 115 5.05 -19.28 -2.99
C SER A 115 6.32 -18.43 -2.97
N VAL A 116 6.18 -17.19 -2.52
CA VAL A 116 7.29 -16.26 -2.32
C VAL A 116 7.21 -15.71 -0.90
N ILE A 117 8.33 -15.75 -0.18
CA ILE A 117 8.48 -15.12 1.13
C ILE A 117 9.26 -13.83 0.96
N LEU A 118 8.64 -12.71 1.36
CA LEU A 118 9.20 -11.37 1.29
C LEU A 118 9.50 -10.87 2.70
N ASN A 119 10.57 -10.11 2.87
CA ASN A 119 10.87 -9.39 4.10
C ASN A 119 10.78 -7.88 3.86
N SER A 120 9.99 -7.21 4.70
CA SER A 120 9.82 -5.77 4.69
C SER A 120 10.10 -5.21 6.08
N ASN A 121 11.33 -4.75 6.27
CA ASN A 121 11.81 -4.19 7.54
C ASN A 121 11.64 -2.66 7.62
N SER A 122 11.19 -2.03 6.54
CA SER A 122 10.95 -0.58 6.51
C SER A 122 9.57 -0.26 7.06
N LYS A 123 9.50 0.75 7.94
CA LYS A 123 8.22 1.38 8.31
C LYS A 123 7.74 2.37 7.27
N GLN A 124 8.59 2.72 6.30
CA GLN A 124 8.29 3.72 5.30
C GLN A 124 7.53 3.09 4.14
N VAL A 125 6.44 3.74 3.75
CA VAL A 125 5.59 3.35 2.63
C VAL A 125 5.34 4.56 1.74
N ILE A 126 5.11 4.31 0.46
CA ILE A 126 4.71 5.35 -0.50
C ILE A 126 3.20 5.23 -0.69
N VAL A 127 2.49 6.35 -0.61
CA VAL A 127 1.04 6.39 -0.84
C VAL A 127 0.74 7.18 -2.11
N GLN A 128 -0.04 6.60 -3.02
CA GLN A 128 -0.41 7.23 -4.29
C GLN A 128 -1.93 7.21 -4.49
N LEU A 129 -2.48 8.29 -5.04
CA LEU A 129 -3.89 8.33 -5.45
C LEU A 129 -4.08 7.66 -6.82
N PRO A 130 -5.24 7.03 -7.07
CA PRO A 130 -5.61 6.54 -8.40
C PRO A 130 -5.53 7.65 -9.44
N GLY A 131 -5.04 7.34 -10.64
CA GLY A 131 -4.89 8.31 -11.72
C GLY A 131 -3.64 9.20 -11.63
N ALA A 132 -2.91 9.21 -10.50
CA ALA A 132 -1.52 9.64 -10.51
C ALA A 132 -0.73 8.58 -11.31
N GLY A 133 -0.04 8.98 -12.38
CA GLY A 133 0.53 8.07 -13.37
C GLY A 133 1.43 6.94 -12.82
N PRO A 134 1.72 5.92 -13.64
CA PRO A 134 2.42 4.70 -13.22
C PRO A 134 3.92 4.99 -13.02
N GLY A 135 4.30 5.46 -11.84
CA GLY A 135 5.70 5.55 -11.46
C GLY A 135 5.83 5.84 -9.97
N PRO A 136 6.96 5.52 -9.33
CA PRO A 136 7.38 6.33 -8.19
C PRO A 136 7.56 7.73 -8.77
N ALA A 137 6.50 8.54 -8.73
CA ALA A 137 6.63 9.94 -9.06
C ALA A 137 7.72 10.45 -8.13
N GLU A 138 8.78 10.99 -8.70
CA GLU A 138 9.74 11.80 -7.99
C GLU A 138 8.91 12.85 -7.20
N GLY A 139 8.74 12.64 -5.89
CA GLY A 139 7.82 13.42 -5.05
C GLY A 139 6.52 12.75 -4.57
N ALA A 140 6.32 11.44 -4.75
CA ALA A 140 5.20 10.74 -4.10
C ALA A 140 5.36 10.80 -2.57
N PRO A 141 4.30 11.13 -1.81
CA PRO A 141 4.43 11.37 -0.38
C PRO A 141 4.80 10.07 0.35
N MET A 142 5.84 10.16 1.18
CA MET A 142 6.27 9.07 2.06
C MET A 142 5.48 9.13 3.36
N PHE A 143 5.10 7.97 3.86
CA PHE A 143 4.42 7.79 5.13
C PHE A 143 5.15 6.77 5.99
N GLU A 144 5.00 6.89 7.29
CA GLU A 144 5.44 5.90 8.27
C GLU A 144 4.25 5.09 8.77
N ILE A 145 4.41 3.77 8.85
CA ILE A 145 3.48 2.89 9.56
C ILE A 145 3.57 3.20 11.06
N ALA A 146 2.54 3.88 11.55
CA ALA A 146 2.41 4.23 12.96
C ALA A 146 1.71 3.13 13.76
N ASN A 147 0.75 2.44 13.13
CA ASN A 147 0.08 1.28 13.70
C ASN A 147 -0.32 0.30 12.59
N LEU A 148 -0.23 -0.99 12.88
CA LEU A 148 -0.59 -2.08 11.98
C LEU A 148 -1.45 -3.08 12.75
N GLU A 149 -2.71 -3.18 12.36
CA GLU A 149 -3.66 -4.11 12.95
C GLU A 149 -3.86 -5.30 12.00
N LEU A 150 -3.58 -6.50 12.49
CA LEU A 150 -3.77 -7.75 11.78
C LEU A 150 -4.87 -8.59 12.44
N ASN A 151 -5.59 -9.37 11.65
CA ASN A 151 -6.46 -10.42 12.20
C ASN A 151 -5.65 -11.69 12.55
N GLU A 152 -6.31 -12.71 13.11
CA GLU A 152 -5.68 -13.99 13.47
C GLU A 152 -5.02 -14.70 12.28
N GLY A 153 -5.52 -14.48 11.07
CA GLY A 153 -4.95 -15.00 9.82
C GLY A 153 -3.69 -14.25 9.34
N GLY A 154 -3.31 -13.15 9.99
CA GLY A 154 -2.21 -12.29 9.55
C GLY A 154 -2.56 -11.42 8.35
N GLU A 155 -3.83 -11.07 8.18
CA GLU A 155 -4.32 -10.14 7.16
C GLU A 155 -4.45 -8.73 7.75
N ILE A 156 -4.16 -7.70 6.97
CA ILE A 156 -4.27 -6.31 7.43
C ILE A 156 -5.74 -5.92 7.56
N VAL A 157 -6.16 -5.60 8.78
CA VAL A 157 -7.49 -5.03 9.07
C VAL A 157 -7.44 -3.51 8.94
N MET A 158 -6.40 -2.90 9.48
CA MET A 158 -6.19 -1.46 9.44
C MET A 158 -4.70 -1.13 9.49
N MET A 159 -4.31 -0.10 8.74
CA MET A 159 -2.98 0.48 8.81
C MET A 159 -3.12 1.99 9.04
N GLN A 160 -2.45 2.48 10.08
CA GLN A 160 -2.36 3.90 10.39
C GLN A 160 -1.03 4.42 9.88
N LEU A 161 -1.11 5.46 9.05
CA LEU A 161 0.01 6.07 8.36
C LEU A 161 0.16 7.52 8.79
N ASN A 162 1.38 7.91 9.14
CA ASN A 162 1.75 9.29 9.43
C ASN A 162 2.60 9.85 8.28
N LEU A 163 2.28 11.05 7.79
CA LEU A 163 3.07 11.68 6.72
C LEU A 163 4.50 11.97 7.22
N LEU A 164 5.50 11.48 6.47
CA LEU A 164 6.91 11.74 6.72
C LEU A 164 7.34 13.00 5.96
N GLY A 165 7.28 14.15 6.64
CA GLY A 165 7.74 15.44 6.10
C GLY A 165 6.88 15.96 4.93
N GLY A 166 6.11 17.02 5.16
CA GLY A 166 5.56 17.80 4.06
C GLY A 166 6.65 18.69 3.43
N PRO A 167 6.47 19.18 2.19
CA PRO A 167 7.26 20.32 1.73
C PRO A 167 7.13 21.41 2.80
N LYS A 168 8.27 21.90 3.33
CA LYS A 168 8.27 23.14 4.10
C LYS A 168 7.60 24.18 3.19
N ARG A 169 6.41 24.64 3.56
CA ARG A 169 5.86 25.85 2.95
C ARG A 169 6.88 26.94 3.26
N ALA A 170 7.59 27.38 2.22
CA ALA A 170 8.39 28.59 2.27
C ALA A 170 7.47 29.80 2.42
#